data_AF-A0A0K0D4C6-F1
#
_entry.id   AF-A0A0K0D4C6-F1
#
_cell.length_a   1.000
_cell.length_b   1.000
_cell.length_c   1.000
_cell.angle_alpha   90.00
_cell.angle_beta   90.00
_cell.angle_gamma   90.00
#
_symmetry.space_group_name_H-M   'P 1'
#
loop_
_entity.id
_entity.type
_entity.pdbx_description
1 polymer ?
#
loop_
_entity_poly.entity_id
_entity_poly.type
_entity_poly.pdbx_seq_one_letter_code
_entity_poly.pdbx_strand_id
1 'polypeptide(L)'
;LYRNLLSPDRYEKDLRPTTHHLKPTNVTFGFLLNQIVEMDERNQMLTTRSWLNINWMDQRLVWNYSEWEGIKTIYIPYQRLWKPDIILVNNAIREYHASLVSTDIMVTSNGNVTWLFSALFRSSCPIRECDLKFASWSHDVTEIDLGLNTDKGDLSSYMNNSEFDLLDMIAIKEIVSFPSNVKSKWPTIVIRIKMHRRPLFYVFNHVSRSQERKFITQVDVVGQISEFNLQLT
;
A
#
# COMPACT_ATOMS: atom_id res chain seq x y z
N LEU A 1 9.89 19.08 -27.52
CA LEU A 1 8.75 18.38 -26.91
C LEU A 1 8.47 18.82 -25.46
N TYR A 2 9.33 18.47 -24.49
CA TYR A 2 9.10 18.73 -23.05
C TYR A 2 8.67 20.17 -22.72
N ARG A 3 9.43 21.17 -23.20
CA ARG A 3 9.12 22.60 -22.98
C ARG A 3 7.81 23.06 -23.64
N ASN A 4 7.38 22.40 -24.71
CA ASN A 4 6.14 22.73 -25.41
C ASN A 4 4.93 22.12 -24.68
N LEU A 5 5.06 20.89 -24.18
CA LEU A 5 3.97 20.22 -23.44
C LEU A 5 3.71 20.89 -22.08
N LEU A 6 4.77 21.29 -21.38
CA LEU A 6 4.68 21.90 -20.05
C LEU A 6 4.79 23.43 -20.10
N SER A 7 4.43 24.05 -21.21
CA SER A 7 4.38 25.52 -21.25
C SER A 7 3.24 26.01 -20.34
N PRO A 8 3.43 27.12 -19.60
CA PRO A 8 2.41 27.67 -18.70
C PRO A 8 1.08 27.96 -19.42
N ASP A 9 1.13 28.31 -20.70
CA ASP A 9 -0.07 28.59 -21.50
C ASP A 9 -0.89 27.34 -21.85
N ARG A 10 -0.30 26.14 -21.72
CA ARG A 10 -0.90 24.86 -22.13
C ARG A 10 -1.20 23.95 -20.97
N TYR A 11 -0.37 23.95 -19.93
CA TYR A 11 -0.46 22.96 -18.85
C TYR A 11 -0.44 23.61 -17.47
N GLU A 12 -1.57 23.50 -16.79
CA GLU A 12 -1.69 23.80 -15.36
C GLU A 12 -1.80 22.49 -14.56
N LYS A 13 -0.83 22.28 -13.68
CA LYS A 13 -0.68 21.05 -12.88
C LYS A 13 -1.69 20.96 -11.74
N ASP A 14 -2.23 22.09 -11.29
CA ASP A 14 -3.18 22.11 -10.17
C ASP A 14 -4.61 21.83 -10.65
N LEU A 15 -4.83 21.81 -11.98
CA LEU A 15 -6.12 21.51 -12.60
C LEU A 15 -6.21 20.04 -13.04
N ARG A 16 -7.32 19.41 -12.65
CA ARG A 16 -7.69 18.06 -13.03
C ARG A 16 -7.78 17.91 -14.56
N PRO A 17 -7.18 16.86 -15.16
CA PRO A 17 -7.27 16.61 -16.58
C PRO A 17 -8.65 16.07 -16.93
N THR A 18 -9.55 16.99 -17.27
CA THR A 18 -10.87 16.65 -17.81
C THR A 18 -11.21 17.52 -19.01
N THR A 19 -11.94 16.95 -19.95
CA THR A 19 -12.53 17.68 -21.08
C THR A 19 -13.67 18.58 -20.66
N HIS A 20 -14.40 18.17 -19.62
CA HIS A 20 -15.56 18.86 -19.09
C HIS A 20 -15.61 18.70 -17.58
N HIS A 21 -15.83 19.78 -16.84
CA HIS A 21 -15.88 19.76 -15.38
C HIS A 21 -16.88 18.75 -14.82
N LEU A 22 -17.98 18.48 -15.54
CA LEU A 22 -19.03 17.53 -15.17
C LEU A 22 -18.65 16.05 -15.36
N LYS A 23 -17.54 15.75 -16.06
CA LYS A 23 -17.09 14.38 -16.28
C LYS A 23 -16.00 14.02 -15.27
N PRO A 24 -16.08 12.83 -14.65
CA PRO A 24 -15.01 12.35 -13.78
C PRO A 24 -13.76 12.05 -14.60
N THR A 25 -12.61 12.22 -13.95
CA THR A 25 -11.34 11.71 -14.46
C THR A 25 -11.21 10.27 -14.01
N ASN A 26 -11.15 9.36 -14.99
CA ASN A 26 -10.98 7.93 -14.72
C ASN A 26 -9.52 7.67 -14.35
N VAL A 27 -9.31 7.08 -13.17
CA VAL A 27 -7.99 6.71 -12.66
C VAL A 27 -7.99 5.21 -12.42
N THR A 28 -7.13 4.49 -13.11
CA THR A 28 -6.91 3.06 -12.91
C THR A 28 -5.88 2.86 -11.80
N PHE A 29 -6.24 2.01 -10.84
CA PHE A 29 -5.44 1.68 -9.68
C PHE A 29 -4.97 0.22 -9.78
N GLY A 30 -3.65 0.05 -9.75
CA GLY A 30 -2.97 -1.23 -9.61
C GLY A 30 -2.22 -1.30 -8.30
N PHE A 31 -2.35 -2.43 -7.61
CA PHE A 31 -1.66 -2.72 -6.36
C PHE A 31 -0.85 -4.00 -6.49
N LEU A 32 0.43 -3.90 -6.17
CA LEU A 32 1.33 -5.04 -6.08
C LEU A 32 1.89 -5.11 -4.66
N LEU A 33 1.79 -6.29 -4.04
CA LEU A 33 2.40 -6.55 -2.73
C LEU A 33 3.79 -7.14 -2.92
N ASN A 34 4.83 -6.40 -2.49
CA ASN A 34 6.21 -6.90 -2.54
C ASN A 34 6.55 -7.69 -1.28
N GLN A 35 6.23 -7.15 -0.10
CA GLN A 35 6.64 -7.75 1.16
C GLN A 35 5.70 -7.33 2.30
N ILE A 36 5.35 -8.29 3.16
CA ILE A 36 4.85 -7.98 4.51
C ILE A 36 6.07 -7.73 5.39
N VAL A 37 6.23 -6.50 5.89
CA VAL A 37 7.44 -6.08 6.63
C VAL A 37 7.32 -6.52 8.09
N GLU A 38 6.23 -6.15 8.74
CA GLU A 38 5.98 -6.45 10.16
C GLU A 38 4.48 -6.39 10.46
N MET A 39 4.07 -7.13 11.50
CA MET A 39 2.74 -7.04 12.08
C MET A 39 2.89 -6.74 13.58
N ASP A 40 2.45 -5.56 14.00
CA ASP A 40 2.34 -5.21 15.41
C ASP A 40 0.96 -5.64 15.91
N GLU A 41 0.91 -6.82 16.53
CA GLU A 41 -0.32 -7.39 17.07
C GLU A 41 -0.91 -6.56 18.21
N ARG A 42 -0.05 -5.88 18.99
CA ARG A 42 -0.49 -5.09 20.15
C ARG A 42 -1.18 -3.81 19.71
N ASN A 43 -0.65 -3.18 18.68
CA ASN A 43 -1.18 -1.94 18.12
C ASN A 43 -2.11 -2.16 16.91
N GLN A 44 -2.38 -3.41 16.53
CA GLN A 44 -3.19 -3.79 15.36
C GLN A 44 -2.75 -3.07 14.08
N MET A 45 -1.45 -3.08 13.82
CA MET A 45 -0.84 -2.37 12.70
C MET A 45 -0.08 -3.34 11.81
N LEU A 46 -0.42 -3.35 10.53
CA LEU A 46 0.29 -4.07 9.48
C LEU A 46 1.15 -3.09 8.69
N THR A 47 2.45 -3.35 8.58
CA THR A 47 3.35 -2.62 7.68
C THR A 47 3.63 -3.48 6.44
N THR A 48 3.27 -2.98 5.26
CA THR A 48 3.56 -3.62 3.97
C THR A 48 4.42 -2.74 3.09
N ARG A 49 5.29 -3.37 2.29
CA ARG A 49 5.97 -2.73 1.16
C ARG A 49 5.22 -3.12 -0.10
N SER A 50 4.75 -2.12 -0.82
CA SER A 50 3.95 -2.33 -2.02
C SER A 50 4.32 -1.34 -3.11
N TRP A 51 4.03 -1.72 -4.35
CA TRP A 51 4.09 -0.83 -5.50
C TRP A 51 2.67 -0.46 -5.91
N LEU A 52 2.44 0.84 -6.10
CA LEU A 52 1.21 1.36 -6.66
C LEU A 52 1.45 1.77 -8.11
N ASN A 53 0.61 1.28 -9.00
CA ASN A 53 0.56 1.67 -10.39
C ASN A 53 -0.71 2.48 -10.62
N ILE A 54 -0.58 3.80 -10.73
CA ILE A 54 -1.70 4.71 -10.94
C ILE A 54 -1.64 5.20 -12.39
N ASN A 55 -2.71 4.96 -13.14
CA ASN A 55 -2.79 5.33 -14.54
C ASN A 55 -4.01 6.22 -14.82
N TRP A 56 -3.83 7.28 -15.61
CA TRP A 56 -4.92 8.13 -16.08
C TRP A 56 -4.60 8.70 -17.47
N MET A 57 -5.62 9.27 -18.11
CA MET A 57 -5.47 9.94 -19.40
C MET A 57 -5.44 11.45 -19.21
N ASP A 58 -4.43 12.13 -19.77
CA ASP A 58 -4.36 13.58 -19.86
C ASP A 58 -4.25 14.03 -21.32
N GLN A 59 -5.35 14.57 -21.85
CA GLN A 59 -5.41 15.02 -23.24
C GLN A 59 -4.50 16.22 -23.54
N ARG A 60 -4.10 16.99 -22.52
CA ARG A 60 -3.19 18.13 -22.68
C ARG A 60 -1.78 17.67 -23.03
N LEU A 61 -1.43 16.45 -22.62
CA LEU A 61 -0.13 15.80 -22.82
C LEU A 61 -0.08 14.90 -24.07
N VAL A 62 -0.94 15.14 -25.06
CA VAL A 62 -0.91 14.44 -26.35
C VAL A 62 0.02 15.16 -27.33
N TRP A 63 0.82 14.38 -28.09
CA TRP A 63 1.62 14.90 -29.20
C TRP A 63 1.71 13.89 -30.35
N ASN A 64 1.93 14.40 -31.57
CA ASN A 64 2.22 13.56 -32.72
C ASN A 64 3.69 13.13 -32.69
N TYR A 65 3.96 11.84 -32.46
CA TYR A 65 5.34 11.34 -32.38
C TYR A 65 6.12 11.56 -33.69
N SER A 66 5.45 11.62 -34.84
CA SER A 66 6.09 11.83 -36.14
C SER A 66 6.73 13.21 -36.28
N GLU A 67 6.19 14.23 -35.59
CA GLU A 67 6.72 15.60 -35.56
C GLU A 67 7.92 15.75 -34.61
N TRP A 68 8.12 14.77 -33.72
CA TRP A 68 9.14 14.80 -32.68
C TRP A 68 10.06 13.58 -32.80
N GLU A 69 10.60 13.35 -34.00
CA GLU A 69 11.63 12.32 -34.27
C GLU A 69 11.24 10.90 -33.80
N GLY A 70 9.94 10.59 -33.74
CA GLY A 70 9.44 9.29 -33.29
C GLY A 70 9.41 9.10 -31.78
N ILE A 71 9.55 10.15 -30.96
CA ILE A 71 9.48 10.05 -29.50
C ILE A 71 8.07 9.64 -29.07
N LYS A 72 7.92 8.42 -28.54
CA LYS A 72 6.64 7.86 -28.06
C LYS A 72 6.42 7.99 -26.56
N THR A 73 7.49 8.10 -25.79
CA THR A 73 7.44 8.12 -24.32
C THR A 73 8.41 9.13 -23.78
N ILE A 74 8.00 9.85 -22.73
CA ILE A 74 8.84 10.77 -21.97
C ILE A 74 8.64 10.52 -20.47
N TYR A 75 9.65 10.90 -19.69
CA TYR A 75 9.63 10.83 -18.23
C TYR A 75 9.62 12.26 -17.66
N ILE A 76 8.68 12.53 -16.75
CA ILE A 76 8.48 13.87 -16.17
C ILE A 76 8.43 13.73 -14.64
N PRO A 77 9.18 14.55 -13.88
CA PRO A 77 9.12 14.54 -12.42
C PRO A 77 7.69 14.72 -11.91
N TYR A 78 7.27 13.92 -10.93
CA TYR A 78 5.88 13.88 -10.49
C TYR A 78 5.35 15.20 -9.93
N GLN A 79 6.21 16.11 -9.49
CA GLN A 79 5.83 17.43 -8.96
C GLN A 79 5.41 18.44 -10.03
N ARG A 80 5.71 18.15 -11.31
CA ARG A 80 5.41 19.03 -12.45
C ARG A 80 4.12 18.66 -13.17
N LEU A 81 3.52 17.52 -12.82
CA LEU A 81 2.26 17.06 -13.39
C LEU A 81 1.16 17.10 -12.34
N TRP A 82 -0.07 17.25 -12.82
CA TRP A 82 -1.24 16.90 -12.02
C TRP A 82 -1.15 15.42 -11.64
N LYS A 83 -1.48 15.10 -10.39
CA LYS A 83 -1.59 13.73 -9.91
C LYS A 83 -2.80 13.62 -8.98
N PRO A 84 -3.51 12.49 -8.95
CA PRO A 84 -4.60 12.29 -8.02
C PRO A 84 -4.08 12.23 -6.57
N ASP A 85 -4.89 12.69 -5.63
CA ASP A 85 -4.63 12.72 -4.19
C ASP A 85 -5.09 11.42 -3.50
N ILE A 86 -4.63 10.28 -4.01
CA ILE A 86 -4.98 8.96 -3.46
C ILE A 86 -4.18 8.72 -2.18
N ILE A 87 -4.90 8.38 -1.11
CA ILE A 87 -4.35 8.16 0.23
C ILE A 87 -4.82 6.85 0.83
N LEU A 88 -4.08 6.32 1.80
CA LEU A 88 -4.50 5.19 2.65
C LEU A 88 -5.39 5.69 3.78
N VAL A 89 -6.71 5.51 3.68
CA VAL A 89 -7.71 6.05 4.63
C VAL A 89 -7.52 5.51 6.05
N ASN A 90 -7.25 4.21 6.20
CA ASN A 90 -7.04 3.57 7.50
C ASN A 90 -5.56 3.54 7.91
N ASN A 91 -4.83 4.62 7.63
CA ASN A 91 -3.45 4.78 8.06
C ASN A 91 -3.34 4.74 9.59
N ALA A 92 -2.45 3.90 10.12
CA ALA A 92 -2.22 3.73 11.55
C ALA A 92 -1.35 4.85 12.16
N ILE A 93 -0.69 5.67 11.33
CA ILE A 93 0.24 6.72 11.76
C ILE A 93 -0.25 8.10 11.31
N ARG A 94 -0.02 9.11 12.15
CA ARG A 94 -0.42 10.50 11.89
C ARG A 94 0.40 11.16 10.77
N GLU A 95 1.66 10.77 10.59
CA GLU A 95 2.46 11.15 9.44
C GLU A 95 1.98 10.45 8.17
N TYR A 96 1.28 11.19 7.32
CA TYR A 96 0.86 10.72 5.99
C TYR A 96 1.99 10.67 4.97
N HIS A 97 3.12 11.34 5.25
CA HIS A 97 4.32 11.31 4.40
C HIS A 97 5.09 10.00 4.61
N ALA A 98 4.43 8.88 4.33
CA ALA A 98 5.02 7.57 4.38
C ALA A 98 6.00 7.41 3.21
N SER A 99 7.31 7.39 3.51
CA SER A 99 8.42 6.81 2.71
C SER A 99 8.11 6.53 1.23
N LEU A 100 7.74 7.57 0.48
CA LEU A 100 7.26 7.44 -0.88
C LEU A 100 8.48 7.56 -1.79
N VAL A 101 8.89 6.42 -2.36
CA VAL A 101 9.98 6.38 -3.32
C VAL A 101 9.35 6.44 -4.70
N SER A 102 9.36 7.64 -5.27
CA SER A 102 8.92 7.90 -6.63
C SER A 102 9.95 8.76 -7.35
N THR A 103 10.24 8.39 -8.59
CA THR A 103 11.13 9.13 -9.48
C THR A 103 10.29 9.98 -10.44
N ASP A 104 10.09 9.47 -11.65
CA ASP A 104 9.44 10.17 -12.74
C ASP A 104 8.17 9.44 -13.19
N ILE A 105 7.20 10.21 -13.64
CA ILE A 105 5.97 9.73 -14.26
C ILE A 105 6.26 9.46 -15.74
N MET A 106 5.83 8.30 -16.21
CA MET A 106 5.90 7.94 -17.62
C MET A 106 4.69 8.49 -18.35
N VAL A 107 4.92 9.25 -19.42
CA VAL A 107 3.86 9.78 -20.29
C VAL A 107 4.07 9.25 -21.70
N THR A 108 3.02 8.68 -22.30
CA THR A 108 3.05 8.24 -23.70
C THR A 108 2.42 9.29 -24.63
N SER A 109 2.77 9.23 -25.92
CA SER A 109 2.30 10.19 -26.95
C SER A 109 0.79 10.28 -27.07
N ASN A 110 0.07 9.23 -26.66
CA ASN A 110 -1.38 9.15 -26.67
C ASN A 110 -2.03 9.85 -25.46
N GLY A 111 -1.23 10.45 -24.57
CA GLY A 111 -1.70 11.10 -23.36
C GLY A 111 -1.95 10.14 -22.19
N ASN A 112 -1.48 8.90 -22.25
CA ASN A 112 -1.57 7.97 -21.12
C ASN A 112 -0.43 8.28 -20.12
N VAL A 113 -0.81 8.49 -18.86
CA VAL A 113 0.09 8.93 -17.81
C VAL A 113 0.14 7.87 -16.72
N THR A 114 1.30 7.27 -16.54
CA THR A 114 1.51 6.17 -15.60
C THR A 114 2.48 6.58 -14.50
N TRP A 115 1.97 6.63 -13.28
CA TRP A 115 2.72 6.91 -12.07
C TRP A 115 2.90 5.63 -11.26
N LEU A 116 4.12 5.08 -11.33
CA LEU A 116 4.54 3.93 -10.55
C LEU A 116 5.39 4.41 -9.37
N PHE A 117 5.04 4.00 -8.16
CA PHE A 117 5.85 4.29 -6.98
C PHE A 117 5.79 3.18 -5.96
N SER A 118 6.87 3.06 -5.17
CA SER A 118 6.92 2.15 -4.02
C SER A 118 6.73 2.94 -2.75
N ALA A 119 5.93 2.41 -1.83
CA ALA A 119 5.75 3.00 -0.51
C ALA A 119 5.64 1.90 0.56
N LEU A 120 5.91 2.33 1.80
CA LEU A 120 5.58 1.56 2.99
C LEU A 120 4.20 1.99 3.47
N PHE A 121 3.23 1.08 3.45
CA PHE A 121 1.89 1.31 3.95
C PHE A 121 1.75 0.75 5.35
N ARG A 122 1.22 1.56 6.26
CA ARG A 122 0.97 1.18 7.65
C ARG A 122 -0.52 1.26 7.90
N SER A 123 -1.21 0.14 7.78
CA SER A 123 -2.67 0.08 7.93
C SER A 123 -3.07 -0.42 9.30
N SER A 124 -4.10 0.20 9.88
CA SER A 124 -4.73 -0.30 11.09
C SER A 124 -5.77 -1.36 10.72
N CYS A 125 -5.57 -2.59 11.20
CA CYS A 125 -6.40 -3.74 10.85
C CYS A 125 -6.19 -4.98 11.75
N PRO A 126 -7.15 -5.93 11.75
CA PRO A 126 -6.98 -7.23 12.41
C PRO A 126 -5.91 -8.13 11.76
N ILE A 127 -5.31 -9.03 12.56
CA ILE A 127 -4.19 -9.90 12.13
C ILE A 127 -4.56 -10.89 11.02
N ARG A 128 -5.79 -11.44 11.00
CA ARG A 128 -6.15 -12.52 10.05
C ARG A 128 -6.57 -11.99 8.68
N GLU A 129 -7.24 -10.85 8.67
CA GLU A 129 -7.84 -10.25 7.49
C GLU A 129 -7.66 -8.75 7.60
N CYS A 130 -6.72 -8.22 6.80
CA CYS A 130 -6.33 -6.83 6.84
C CYS A 130 -6.76 -6.13 5.55
N ASP A 131 -7.56 -5.07 5.71
CA ASP A 131 -8.02 -4.25 4.60
C ASP A 131 -7.17 -2.99 4.52
N LEU A 132 -6.52 -2.75 3.38
CA LEU A 132 -5.91 -1.46 3.04
C LEU A 132 -6.89 -0.69 2.17
N LYS A 133 -7.36 0.47 2.65
CA LYS A 133 -8.40 1.26 1.99
C LYS A 133 -7.79 2.50 1.33
N PHE A 134 -7.84 2.57 0.01
CA PHE A 134 -7.34 3.68 -0.78
C PHE A 134 -8.47 4.50 -1.37
N ALA A 135 -8.46 5.82 -1.18
CA ALA A 135 -9.45 6.72 -1.76
C ALA A 135 -8.80 8.08 -2.07
N SER A 136 -9.47 8.88 -2.90
CA SER A 136 -9.14 10.30 -3.00
C SER A 136 -9.51 11.01 -1.70
N TRP A 137 -8.65 11.94 -1.26
CA TRP A 137 -8.91 12.74 -0.06
C TRP A 137 -9.98 13.80 -0.30
N SER A 138 -9.89 14.51 -1.43
CA SER A 138 -10.65 15.73 -1.68
C SER A 138 -11.77 15.54 -2.71
N HIS A 139 -11.69 14.52 -3.56
CA HIS A 139 -12.58 14.34 -4.70
C HIS A 139 -13.56 13.19 -4.50
N ASP A 140 -14.82 13.44 -4.88
CA ASP A 140 -15.86 12.42 -4.88
C ASP A 140 -15.93 11.65 -6.22
N VAL A 141 -16.85 10.70 -6.33
CA VAL A 141 -17.05 9.87 -7.52
C VAL A 141 -17.40 10.65 -8.79
N THR A 142 -17.90 11.89 -8.65
CA THR A 142 -18.25 12.73 -9.80
C THR A 142 -17.03 13.43 -10.39
N GLU A 143 -15.97 13.60 -9.61
CA GLU A 143 -14.73 14.25 -10.01
C GLU A 143 -13.62 13.26 -10.37
N ILE A 144 -13.43 12.23 -9.55
CA ILE A 144 -12.45 11.15 -9.77
C ILE A 144 -13.16 9.82 -9.62
N ASP A 145 -13.13 9.00 -10.68
CA ASP A 145 -13.61 7.62 -10.60
C ASP A 145 -12.42 6.65 -10.56
N LEU A 146 -12.27 5.95 -9.43
CA LEU A 146 -11.23 4.93 -9.26
C LEU A 146 -11.69 3.60 -9.87
N GLY A 147 -10.93 3.06 -10.80
CA GLY A 147 -11.11 1.74 -11.37
C GLY A 147 -10.01 0.78 -10.94
N LEU A 148 -10.31 -0.51 -10.84
CA LEU A 148 -9.30 -1.54 -10.65
C LEU A 148 -8.71 -1.95 -12.00
N ASN A 149 -7.40 -2.20 -12.05
CA ASN A 149 -6.79 -2.87 -13.19
C ASN A 149 -7.15 -4.37 -13.20
N THR A 150 -7.12 -4.99 -12.03
CA THR A 150 -7.42 -6.41 -11.81
C THR A 150 -8.13 -6.60 -10.48
N ASP A 151 -9.10 -7.51 -10.43
CA ASP A 151 -9.80 -7.88 -9.18
C ASP A 151 -8.93 -8.79 -8.29
N LYS A 152 -7.88 -9.36 -8.86
CA LYS A 152 -6.86 -10.14 -8.14
C LYS A 152 -5.69 -9.23 -7.78
N GLY A 153 -5.19 -9.40 -6.57
CA GLY A 153 -3.96 -8.74 -6.15
C GLY A 153 -2.75 -9.28 -6.94
N ASP A 154 -1.87 -8.38 -7.38
CA ASP A 154 -0.63 -8.78 -8.06
C ASP A 154 0.41 -9.23 -7.03
N LEU A 155 0.82 -10.50 -7.13
CA LEU A 155 1.81 -11.17 -6.27
C LEU A 155 3.06 -11.58 -7.05
N SER A 156 3.24 -11.12 -8.28
CA SER A 156 4.33 -11.53 -9.17
C SER A 156 5.73 -11.30 -8.60
N SER A 157 5.91 -10.29 -7.75
CA SER A 157 7.17 -9.99 -7.05
C SER A 157 7.08 -10.11 -5.53
N TYR A 158 6.12 -10.89 -5.03
CA TYR A 158 5.95 -11.11 -3.60
C TYR A 158 7.10 -11.95 -3.02
N MET A 159 7.76 -11.41 -2.00
CA MET A 159 8.74 -12.11 -1.19
C MET A 159 8.05 -12.76 0.01
N ASN A 160 8.18 -14.08 0.13
CA ASN A 160 7.61 -14.83 1.24
C ASN A 160 8.12 -14.29 2.58
N ASN A 161 7.20 -14.11 3.52
CA ASN A 161 7.50 -13.70 4.88
C ASN A 161 7.82 -14.93 5.75
N SER A 162 8.77 -14.81 6.68
CA SER A 162 9.19 -15.90 7.57
C SER A 162 8.19 -16.20 8.69
N GLU A 163 7.35 -15.23 9.04
CA GLU A 163 6.41 -15.26 10.16
C GLU A 163 4.95 -15.43 9.71
N PHE A 164 4.61 -15.01 8.49
CA PHE A 164 3.25 -15.04 7.96
C PHE A 164 3.16 -15.75 6.61
N ASP A 165 2.21 -16.67 6.51
CA ASP A 165 1.74 -17.22 5.24
C ASP A 165 0.69 -16.29 4.65
N LEU A 166 0.94 -15.81 3.43
CA LEU A 166 -0.06 -15.12 2.64
C LEU A 166 -1.01 -16.17 2.06
N LEU A 167 -2.27 -16.15 2.49
CA LEU A 167 -3.29 -17.09 2.02
C LEU A 167 -3.95 -16.60 0.74
N ASP A 168 -4.34 -15.32 0.72
CA ASP A 168 -5.09 -14.73 -0.38
C ASP A 168 -4.94 -13.20 -0.38
N MET A 169 -5.07 -12.61 -1.56
CA MET A 169 -5.09 -11.16 -1.76
C MET A 169 -6.07 -10.78 -2.86
N ILE A 170 -7.10 -10.02 -2.50
CA ILE A 170 -8.14 -9.56 -3.41
C ILE A 170 -8.25 -8.05 -3.42
N ALA A 171 -8.66 -7.49 -4.55
CA ALA A 171 -8.92 -6.06 -4.73
C ALA A 171 -10.40 -5.84 -5.01
N ILE A 172 -11.04 -4.95 -4.25
CA ILE A 172 -12.48 -4.67 -4.33
C ILE A 172 -12.66 -3.16 -4.49
N LYS A 173 -13.53 -2.76 -5.42
CA LYS A 173 -14.02 -1.37 -5.49
C LYS A 173 -15.29 -1.24 -4.65
N GLU A 174 -15.26 -0.36 -3.67
CA GLU A 174 -16.40 -0.01 -2.83
C GLU A 174 -16.76 1.47 -3.02
N ILE A 175 -18.04 1.80 -2.86
CA ILE A 175 -18.50 3.19 -2.82
C ILE A 175 -18.92 3.50 -1.39
N VAL A 176 -18.13 4.33 -0.72
CA VAL A 176 -18.34 4.68 0.69
C VAL A 176 -19.07 6.02 0.74
N SER A 177 -20.11 6.12 1.57
CA SER A 177 -20.75 7.39 1.93
C SER A 177 -20.51 7.69 3.40
N PHE A 178 -20.19 8.93 3.73
CA PHE A 178 -20.02 9.33 5.13
C PHE A 178 -21.39 9.62 5.77
N PRO A 179 -21.57 9.28 7.06
CA PRO A 179 -22.82 9.55 7.78
C PRO A 179 -23.22 11.04 7.77
N SER A 180 -22.24 11.94 7.74
CA SER A 180 -22.45 13.39 7.73
C SER A 180 -22.98 13.93 6.39
N ASN A 181 -22.74 13.24 5.28
CA ASN A 181 -23.23 13.64 3.96
C ASN A 181 -23.45 12.43 3.06
N VAL A 182 -24.71 11.99 2.99
CA VAL A 182 -25.14 10.81 2.22
C VAL A 182 -25.10 11.05 0.71
N LYS A 183 -25.09 12.30 0.25
CA LYS A 183 -25.10 12.64 -1.18
C LYS A 183 -23.74 12.43 -1.83
N SER A 184 -22.67 12.76 -1.09
CA SER A 184 -21.31 12.57 -1.57
C SER A 184 -20.91 11.10 -1.42
N LYS A 185 -20.32 10.56 -2.47
CA LYS A 185 -19.93 9.15 -2.58
C LYS A 185 -18.46 9.10 -2.95
N TRP A 186 -17.66 8.39 -2.16
CA TRP A 186 -16.23 8.27 -2.37
C TRP A 186 -15.89 6.90 -2.94
N PRO A 187 -15.34 6.82 -4.16
CA PRO A 187 -14.84 5.57 -4.69
C PRO A 187 -13.61 5.17 -3.89
N THR A 188 -13.67 4.00 -3.26
CA THR A 188 -12.63 3.46 -2.39
C THR A 188 -12.19 2.11 -2.95
N ILE A 189 -10.89 1.93 -3.11
CA ILE A 189 -10.29 0.64 -3.43
C ILE A 189 -9.86 -0.03 -2.13
N VAL A 190 -10.39 -1.23 -1.87
CA VAL A 190 -10.07 -2.04 -0.71
C VAL A 190 -9.20 -3.22 -1.16
N ILE A 191 -7.95 -3.24 -0.70
CA ILE A 191 -7.06 -4.38 -0.86
C ILE A 191 -7.14 -5.22 0.40
N ARG A 192 -7.71 -6.41 0.26
CA ARG A 192 -7.88 -7.34 1.37
C ARG A 192 -6.80 -8.40 1.34
N ILE A 193 -5.97 -8.39 2.38
CA ILE A 193 -4.87 -9.32 2.58
C ILE A 193 -5.29 -10.33 3.66
N LYS A 194 -5.37 -11.60 3.28
CA LYS A 194 -5.60 -12.70 4.22
C LYS A 194 -4.29 -13.39 4.53
N MET A 195 -3.95 -13.44 5.81
CA MET A 195 -2.69 -14.01 6.26
C MET A 195 -2.87 -14.92 7.47
N HIS A 196 -1.97 -15.89 7.59
CA HIS A 196 -1.93 -16.84 8.69
C HIS A 196 -0.55 -16.85 9.33
N ARG A 197 -0.50 -16.78 10.66
CA ARG A 197 0.77 -16.74 11.38
C ARG A 197 1.40 -18.14 11.44
N ARG A 198 2.69 -18.23 11.11
CA ARG A 198 3.47 -19.45 11.23
C ARG A 198 3.79 -19.73 12.70
N PRO A 199 3.54 -20.95 13.21
CA PRO A 199 3.77 -21.29 14.62
C PRO A 199 5.26 -21.49 14.97
N LEU A 200 6.13 -21.66 13.97
CA LEU A 200 7.50 -22.19 14.17
C LEU A 200 8.37 -21.32 15.10
N PHE A 201 8.31 -20.00 14.99
CA PHE A 201 9.08 -19.11 15.88
C PHE A 201 8.50 -19.02 17.29
N TYR A 202 7.17 -19.03 17.42
CA TYR A 202 6.50 -18.95 18.71
C TYR A 202 6.74 -20.20 19.54
N VAL A 203 6.64 -21.38 18.91
CA VAL A 203 6.91 -22.66 19.57
C VAL A 203 8.37 -22.73 19.98
N PHE A 204 9.34 -22.37 19.14
CA PHE A 204 10.75 -22.43 19.54
C PHE A 204 11.07 -21.49 20.71
N ASN A 205 10.58 -20.25 20.70
CA ASN A 205 10.82 -19.29 21.80
C ASN A 205 10.06 -19.62 23.09
N HIS A 206 8.82 -20.10 23.01
CA HIS A 206 8.08 -20.51 24.22
C HIS A 206 8.54 -21.87 24.76
N VAL A 207 8.88 -22.82 23.89
CA VAL A 207 9.41 -24.12 24.29
C VAL A 207 10.82 -23.97 24.87
N SER A 208 11.72 -23.20 24.26
CA SER A 208 13.04 -22.93 24.84
C SER A 208 12.93 -22.24 26.19
N ARG A 209 12.17 -21.14 26.31
CA ARG A 209 11.97 -20.43 27.59
C ARG A 209 11.21 -21.23 28.65
N SER A 210 10.44 -22.24 28.28
CA SER A 210 9.78 -23.14 29.22
C SER A 210 10.67 -24.33 29.60
N GLN A 211 11.49 -24.83 28.68
CA GLN A 211 12.54 -25.80 28.97
C GLN A 211 13.61 -25.21 29.90
N GLU A 212 14.13 -24.02 29.61
CA GLU A 212 15.08 -23.32 30.51
C GLU A 212 14.52 -23.13 31.92
N ARG A 213 13.25 -22.70 32.04
CA ARG A 213 12.59 -22.59 33.36
C ARG A 213 12.43 -23.92 34.07
N LYS A 214 12.14 -25.00 33.34
CA LYS A 214 12.09 -26.36 33.90
C LYS A 214 13.47 -26.87 34.33
N PHE A 215 14.52 -26.58 33.56
CA PHE A 215 15.90 -26.93 33.91
C PHE A 215 16.36 -26.19 35.17
N ILE A 216 16.10 -24.88 35.28
CA ILE A 216 16.45 -24.09 36.48
C ILE A 216 15.74 -24.63 37.72
N THR A 217 14.42 -24.84 37.65
CA THR A 217 13.66 -25.40 38.78
C THR A 217 14.11 -26.81 39.17
N GLN A 218 14.52 -27.63 38.21
CA GLN A 218 15.03 -28.98 38.50
C GLN A 218 16.40 -28.94 39.18
N VAL A 219 17.29 -28.02 38.79
CA VAL A 219 18.59 -27.81 39.45
C VAL A 219 18.41 -27.26 40.88
N ASP A 220 17.47 -26.33 41.08
CA ASP A 220 17.16 -25.79 42.41
C ASP A 220 16.64 -26.86 43.36
N VAL A 221 15.76 -27.76 42.89
CA VAL A 221 15.23 -28.88 43.67
C VAL A 221 16.32 -29.88 44.03
N VAL A 222 17.21 -30.21 43.08
CA VAL A 222 18.36 -31.10 43.36
C VAL A 222 19.34 -30.46 44.35
N GLY A 223 19.57 -29.15 44.24
CA GLY A 223 20.35 -28.36 45.21
C GLY A 223 19.77 -28.45 46.62
N GLN A 224 18.47 -28.21 46.78
CA GLN A 224 17.78 -28.31 48.08
C GLN A 224 17.83 -29.72 48.68
N ILE A 225 17.69 -30.77 47.86
CA ILE A 225 17.79 -32.16 48.33
C ILE A 225 19.22 -32.48 48.81
N SER A 226 20.25 -31.94 48.12
CA SER A 226 21.64 -32.14 48.51
C SER A 226 22.00 -31.44 49.84
N GLU A 227 21.50 -30.23 50.07
CA GLU A 227 21.65 -29.50 51.34
C GLU A 227 20.92 -30.19 52.49
N PHE A 228 19.73 -30.73 52.24
CA PHE A 228 18.96 -31.46 53.26
C PHE A 228 19.65 -32.75 53.71
N ASN A 229 20.30 -33.46 52.79
CA ASN A 229 21.07 -34.66 53.11
C ASN A 229 22.37 -34.37 53.88
N LEU A 230 22.99 -33.20 53.67
CA LEU A 230 24.16 -32.74 54.42
C LEU A 230 23.86 -32.31 55.87
N GLN A 231 22.60 -31.96 56.18
CA GLN A 231 22.17 -31.65 57.54
C GLN A 231 21.77 -32.89 58.37
N LEU A 232 21.63 -34.06 57.73
CA LEU A 232 21.21 -35.32 58.35
C LEU A 232 22.36 -36.30 58.65
N THR A 233 23.60 -35.89 58.38
CA THR A 233 24.85 -36.59 58.75
C THR A 233 25.63 -35.80 59.78
#